data_AF-F2S4S6-F1
#
_entry.id   AF-F2S4S6-F1
#
_cell.length_a   1.000
_cell.length_b   1.000
_cell.length_c   1.000
_cell.angle_alpha   90.00
_cell.angle_beta   90.00
_cell.angle_gamma   90.00
#
_symmetry.space_group_name_H-M   'P 1'
#
loop_
_entity.id
_entity.type
_entity.pdbx_description
1 polymer ?
#
loop_
_entity_poly.entity_id
_entity_poly.type
_entity_poly.pdbx_seq_one_letter_code
_entity_poly.pdbx_strand_id
1 'polypeptide(L)'
;MRKADYVIPFVTIDSFVKNLSGNTLTLNAEPTDTISAIKSQVFERELVSVDEQRYVFGGKHIRDEFPLSEYGIQKESTLHLVLDLPGGIIEPSLKALASKFNCEKMARLPPRATNCRKKKCGHTNQLRPKKKLK
;
A
#
# COMPACT_ATOMS: atom_id res chain seq x y z
N MET A 1 14.95 40.04 34.45
CA MET A 1 15.52 38.74 34.88
C MET A 1 14.41 37.68 34.84
N ARG A 2 14.25 36.99 33.71
CA ARG A 2 13.43 35.78 33.61
C ARG A 2 14.36 34.64 33.23
N LYS A 3 14.05 33.49 33.80
CA LYS A 3 14.89 32.31 34.01
C LYS A 3 15.44 31.74 32.70
N ALA A 4 16.63 31.14 32.83
CA ALA A 4 17.21 30.25 31.86
C ALA A 4 16.31 29.03 31.69
N ASP A 5 15.89 28.74 30.46
CA ASP A 5 15.28 27.47 30.09
C ASP A 5 16.08 26.89 28.92
N TYR A 6 17.18 26.23 29.27
CA TYR A 6 17.63 24.93 28.75
C TYR A 6 17.43 24.70 27.23
N VAL A 7 18.37 25.17 26.42
CA VAL A 7 18.54 24.73 25.02
C VAL A 7 19.18 23.34 25.06
N ILE A 8 18.36 22.30 25.18
CA ILE A 8 18.76 20.94 24.83
C ILE A 8 19.00 20.97 23.31
N PRO A 9 20.17 20.58 22.79
CA PRO A 9 20.30 20.30 21.38
C PRO A 9 19.57 18.97 21.14
N PHE A 10 18.25 19.03 21.02
CA PHE A 10 17.44 17.90 20.61
C PHE A 10 17.88 17.54 19.19
N VAL A 11 18.47 16.36 19.01
CA VAL A 11 18.97 15.90 17.72
C VAL A 11 17.76 15.66 16.82
N THR A 12 17.41 16.66 16.01
CA THR A 12 16.36 16.58 15.01
C THR A 12 16.82 15.66 13.88
N ILE A 13 16.13 14.53 13.66
CA ILE A 13 16.37 13.66 12.52
C ILE A 13 15.59 14.26 11.35
N ASP A 14 16.31 14.80 10.37
CA ASP A 14 15.73 15.12 9.08
C ASP A 14 15.46 13.82 8.34
N SER A 15 14.19 13.43 8.26
CA SER A 15 13.75 12.26 7.50
C SER A 15 13.07 12.71 6.22
N PHE A 16 13.35 12.01 5.13
CA PHE A 16 12.83 12.32 3.81
C PHE A 16 11.67 11.39 3.50
N VAL A 17 10.45 11.92 3.43
CA VAL A 17 9.30 11.16 2.93
C VAL A 17 9.18 11.39 1.43
N LYS A 18 9.32 10.32 0.64
CA LYS A 18 9.03 10.36 -0.81
C LYS A 18 7.59 9.96 -1.05
N ASN A 19 6.81 10.89 -1.59
CA ASN A 19 5.43 10.62 -1.99
C ASN A 19 5.38 9.89 -3.35
N LEU A 20 4.19 9.40 -3.71
CA LEU A 20 3.94 8.69 -4.98
C LEU A 20 4.21 9.57 -6.21
N SER A 21 4.10 10.89 -6.07
CA SER A 21 4.37 11.88 -7.12
C SER A 21 5.88 12.12 -7.33
N GLY A 22 6.74 11.54 -6.49
CA GLY A 22 8.19 11.70 -6.54
C GLY A 22 8.72 12.94 -5.80
N ASN A 23 7.85 13.70 -5.11
CA ASN A 23 8.28 14.82 -4.29
C ASN A 23 8.86 14.31 -2.96
N THR A 24 9.90 14.98 -2.50
CA THR A 24 10.53 14.68 -1.21
C THR A 24 10.08 15.71 -0.18
N LEU A 25 9.45 15.25 0.89
CA LEU A 25 9.04 16.06 2.03
C LEU A 25 10.01 15.85 3.19
N THR A 26 10.58 16.95 3.71
CA THR A 26 11.46 16.90 4.88
C THR A 26 10.62 16.98 6.16
N LEU A 27 10.69 15.94 7.00
CA LEU A 27 10.03 15.88 8.29
C LEU A 27 11.06 15.88 9.42
N ASN A 28 10.68 16.54 10.51
CA ASN A 28 11.47 16.56 11.73
C ASN A 28 10.87 15.51 12.68
N ALA A 29 11.63 14.44 12.93
CA ALA A 29 11.25 13.36 13.81
C ALA A 29 12.39 13.04 14.78
N GLU A 30 12.07 12.38 15.89
CA GLU A 30 13.06 11.85 16.83
C GLU A 30 13.18 10.33 16.69
N PRO A 31 14.33 9.72 17.01
CA PRO A 31 14.48 8.26 16.93
C PRO A 31 13.56 7.52 17.93
N THR A 32 13.12 8.22 18.98
CA THR A 32 12.15 7.77 19.98
C THR A 32 10.70 7.90 19.52
N ASP A 33 10.44 8.68 18.47
CA ASP A 33 9.09 8.83 17.94
C ASP A 33 8.61 7.55 17.26
N THR A 34 7.29 7.47 17.09
CA THR A 34 6.63 6.40 16.37
C THR A 34 6.15 6.88 15.01
N ILE A 35 5.80 5.94 14.13
CA ILE A 35 5.23 6.24 12.82
C ILE A 35 3.90 7.03 12.93
N SER A 36 3.19 6.92 14.05
CA SER A 36 1.98 7.70 14.34
C SER A 36 2.25 9.21 14.31
N ALA A 37 3.36 9.67 14.90
CA ALA A 37 3.73 11.08 14.88
C ALA A 37 4.03 11.58 13.45
N ILE A 38 4.73 10.76 12.65
CA ILE A 38 5.01 11.06 11.24
C ILE A 38 3.71 11.13 10.44
N LYS A 39 2.78 10.19 10.64
CA LYS A 39 1.48 10.16 9.96
C LYS A 39 0.68 11.44 10.19
N SER A 40 0.64 11.93 11.43
CA SER A 40 -0.01 13.19 11.76
C SER A 40 0.65 14.39 11.09
N GLN A 41 1.98 14.47 11.09
CA GLN A 41 2.70 15.55 10.39
C GLN A 41 2.45 15.55 8.87
N VAL A 42 2.34 14.37 8.25
CA VAL A 42 2.04 14.26 6.82
C VAL A 42 0.57 14.57 6.52
N PHE A 43 -0.35 14.21 7.40
CA PHE A 43 -1.77 14.59 7.28
C PHE A 43 -1.93 16.12 7.23
N GLU A 44 -1.23 16.86 8.08
CA GLU A 44 -1.29 18.32 8.09
C GLU A 44 -0.73 18.97 6.81
N ARG A 45 0.25 18.33 6.15
CA ARG A 45 0.96 18.90 5.00
C ARG A 45 0.42 18.46 3.64
N GLU A 46 0.12 17.17 3.47
CA GLU A 46 -0.38 16.60 2.22
C GLU A 46 -1.90 16.31 2.24
N LEU A 47 -2.57 16.45 3.39
CA LEU A 47 -4.01 16.20 3.57
C LEU A 47 -4.43 14.76 3.24
N VAL A 48 -3.53 13.80 3.39
CA VAL A 48 -3.80 12.36 3.20
C VAL A 48 -4.21 11.73 4.53
N SER A 49 -5.37 11.06 4.57
CA SER A 49 -5.89 10.43 5.80
C SER A 49 -4.88 9.45 6.40
N VAL A 50 -4.72 9.48 7.73
CA VAL A 50 -3.77 8.64 8.49
C VAL A 50 -3.92 7.14 8.19
N ASP A 51 -5.16 6.69 7.96
CA ASP A 51 -5.49 5.29 7.68
C ASP A 51 -5.07 4.82 6.28
N GLU A 52 -4.91 5.76 5.34
CA GLU A 52 -4.51 5.48 3.96
C GLU A 52 -2.99 5.47 3.78
N GLN A 53 -2.23 5.92 4.80
CA GLN A 53 -0.79 6.07 4.74
C GLN A 53 -0.05 4.79 5.18
N ARG A 54 0.81 4.27 4.30
CA ARG A 54 1.75 3.18 4.63
C ARG A 54 3.19 3.58 4.34
N TYR A 55 4.05 3.45 5.34
CA TYR A 55 5.48 3.77 5.21
C TYR A 55 6.31 2.51 4.94
N VAL A 56 7.28 2.65 4.04
CA VAL A 56 8.21 1.58 3.65
C VAL A 56 9.65 2.06 3.79
N PHE A 57 10.48 1.23 4.42
CA PHE A 57 11.91 1.46 4.57
C PHE A 57 12.68 0.17 4.25
N GLY A 58 13.70 0.24 3.40
CA GLY A 58 14.50 -0.93 3.01
C GLY A 58 13.67 -2.09 2.43
N GLY A 59 12.52 -1.80 1.81
CA GLY A 59 11.58 -2.81 1.30
C GLY A 59 10.71 -3.49 2.36
N LYS A 60 10.77 -3.08 3.62
CA LYS A 60 9.90 -3.56 4.70
C LYS A 60 8.85 -2.52 5.07
N HIS A 61 7.62 -2.98 5.25
CA HIS A 61 6.54 -2.13 5.77
C HIS A 61 6.78 -1.88 7.25
N ILE A 62 6.71 -0.60 7.63
CA ILE A 62 6.85 -0.18 9.02
C ILE A 62 5.46 -0.03 9.62
N ARG A 63 5.28 -0.51 10.86
CA ARG A 63 4.04 -0.39 11.63
C ARG A 63 4.26 0.48 12.86
N ASP A 64 3.16 0.96 13.44
CA ASP A 64 3.15 1.78 14.66
C ASP A 64 3.53 1.00 15.94
N GLU A 65 3.98 -0.26 15.81
CA GLU A 65 4.27 -1.15 16.93
C GLU A 65 5.59 -0.80 17.65
N PHE A 66 6.53 -0.11 16.98
CA PHE A 66 7.88 0.18 17.50
C PHE A 66 8.35 1.60 17.14
N PRO A 67 9.27 2.18 17.92
CA PRO A 67 9.88 3.47 17.61
C PRO A 67 10.80 3.39 16.39
N LEU A 68 11.11 4.53 15.78
CA LEU A 68 11.91 4.61 14.55
C LEU A 68 13.33 4.01 14.71
N SER A 69 13.91 4.11 15.90
CA SER A 69 15.22 3.55 16.24
C SER A 69 15.30 2.03 16.05
N GLU A 70 14.24 1.28 16.38
CA GLU A 70 14.18 -0.18 16.26
C GLU A 70 14.17 -0.63 14.79
N TYR A 71 13.66 0.22 13.90
CA TYR A 71 13.70 -0.01 12.45
C TYR A 71 15.04 0.38 11.81
N GLY A 72 15.99 0.89 12.60
CA GLY A 72 17.30 1.35 12.13
C GLY A 72 17.21 2.65 11.31
N ILE A 73 16.18 3.47 11.54
CA ILE A 73 16.01 4.75 10.87
C ILE A 73 16.94 5.77 11.52
N GLN A 74 17.86 6.31 10.72
CA GLN A 74 18.86 7.29 11.13
C GLN A 74 18.57 8.66 10.51
N LYS A 75 19.38 9.66 10.87
CA LYS A 75 19.40 10.96 10.21
C LYS A 75 19.55 10.79 8.70
N GLU A 76 18.77 11.56 7.93
CA GLU A 76 18.73 11.54 6.46
C GLU A 76 18.20 10.24 5.83
N SER A 77 17.52 9.40 6.60
CA SER A 77 16.85 8.21 6.06
C SER A 77 15.65 8.59 5.19
N THR A 78 15.48 7.89 4.06
CA THR A 78 14.34 8.07 3.16
C THR A 78 13.25 7.04 3.44
N LEU A 79 12.07 7.51 3.83
CA LEU A 79 10.85 6.72 3.95
C LEU A 79 10.03 6.88 2.67
N HIS A 80 9.50 5.77 2.16
CA HIS A 80 8.58 5.80 1.02
C HIS A 80 7.14 5.76 1.52
N LEU A 81 6.35 6.77 1.16
CA LEU A 81 4.91 6.78 1.40
C LEU A 81 4.21 6.02 0.26
N VAL A 82 3.48 4.98 0.63
CA VAL A 82 2.62 4.19 -0.24
C VAL A 82 1.19 4.41 0.23
N LEU A 83 0.29 4.77 -0.67
CA LEU A 83 -1.13 4.90 -0.37
C LEU A 83 -1.81 3.55 -0.56
N ASP A 84 -2.57 3.12 0.44
CA ASP A 84 -3.57 2.08 0.26
C ASP A 84 -4.76 2.71 -0.47
N LEU A 85 -4.66 2.78 -1.80
CA LEU A 85 -5.77 3.24 -2.62
C LEU A 85 -6.91 2.23 -2.48
N PRO A 86 -8.08 2.60 -1.94
CA PRO A 86 -9.25 1.75 -2.03
C PRO A 86 -9.48 1.53 -3.52
N GLY A 87 -9.38 0.27 -3.97
CA GLY A 87 -9.69 -0.08 -5.35
C GLY A 87 -11.03 0.54 -5.70
N GLY A 88 -11.06 1.39 -6.72
CA GLY A 88 -12.22 2.22 -7.02
C GLY A 88 -13.52 1.40 -7.07
N ILE A 89 -14.63 2.02 -6.69
CA ILE A 89 -15.95 1.40 -6.78
C ILE A 89 -16.21 1.13 -8.26
N ILE A 90 -16.08 -0.13 -8.67
CA ILE A 90 -16.47 -0.55 -10.01
C ILE A 90 -17.99 -0.57 -10.03
N GLU A 91 -18.58 0.32 -10.82
CA GLU A 91 -20.01 0.33 -11.16
C GLU A 91 -20.51 -1.11 -11.40
N PRO A 92 -21.64 -1.54 -10.80
CA PRO A 92 -22.12 -2.91 -10.90
C PRO A 92 -22.23 -3.42 -12.34
N SER A 93 -22.55 -2.52 -13.28
CA SER A 93 -22.61 -2.79 -14.73
C SER A 93 -21.24 -3.15 -15.32
N LEU A 94 -20.19 -2.39 -14.99
CA LEU A 94 -18.81 -2.67 -15.40
C LEU A 94 -18.27 -3.94 -14.75
N LYS A 95 -18.62 -4.19 -13.48
CA LYS A 95 -18.27 -5.43 -12.77
C LYS A 95 -18.91 -6.65 -13.43
N ALA A 96 -20.18 -6.55 -13.84
CA ALA A 96 -20.87 -7.60 -14.57
C ALA A 96 -20.24 -7.84 -15.95
N LEU A 97 -19.93 -6.77 -16.69
CA LEU A 97 -19.25 -6.87 -17.99
C LEU A 97 -17.89 -7.55 -17.86
N ALA A 98 -17.04 -7.09 -16.93
CA ALA A 98 -15.74 -7.68 -16.67
C ALA A 98 -15.86 -9.16 -16.25
N SER A 99 -16.86 -9.49 -15.44
CA SER A 99 -17.13 -10.86 -15.00
C SER A 99 -17.44 -11.79 -16.17
N LYS A 100 -18.17 -11.35 -17.19
CA LYS A 100 -18.44 -12.15 -18.41
C LYS A 100 -17.16 -12.56 -19.14
N PHE A 101 -16.19 -11.65 -19.27
CA PHE A 101 -14.93 -11.94 -19.96
C PHE A 101 -13.92 -12.71 -19.09
N ASN A 102 -13.90 -12.43 -17.78
CA ASN A 102 -12.82 -12.88 -16.90
C ASN A 102 -13.18 -14.08 -16.03
N CYS A 103 -14.44 -14.21 -15.61
CA CYS A 103 -14.88 -15.14 -14.58
C CYS A 103 -15.94 -16.14 -15.06
N GLU A 104 -16.94 -15.71 -15.85
CA GLU A 104 -18.06 -16.53 -16.33
C GLU A 104 -17.65 -17.39 -17.54
N LYS A 105 -16.68 -18.26 -17.33
CA LYS A 105 -16.13 -19.14 -18.35
C LYS A 105 -15.73 -20.49 -17.77
N MET A 106 -15.76 -21.52 -18.60
CA MET A 106 -15.06 -22.77 -18.28
C MET A 106 -13.54 -22.49 -18.28
N ALA A 107 -12.72 -23.36 -17.68
CA ALA A 107 -11.29 -23.12 -17.55
C ALA A 107 -10.60 -22.86 -18.92
N ARG A 108 -10.48 -21.56 -19.28
CA ARG A 108 -10.03 -21.06 -20.60
C ARG A 108 -10.91 -21.53 -21.78
N LEU A 109 -12.22 -21.68 -21.57
CA LEU A 109 -13.20 -22.09 -22.58
C LEU A 109 -14.51 -21.31 -22.41
N PRO A 110 -15.34 -21.14 -23.46
CA PRO A 110 -16.66 -20.50 -23.34
C PRO A 110 -17.53 -21.15 -22.25
N PRO A 111 -18.44 -20.40 -21.60
CA PRO A 111 -19.28 -20.93 -20.52
C PRO A 111 -20.17 -22.10 -20.93
N ARG A 112 -20.59 -22.14 -22.21
CA ARG A 112 -21.42 -23.22 -22.77
C ARG A 112 -20.63 -24.29 -23.52
N ALA A 113 -19.30 -24.34 -23.37
CA ALA A 113 -18.50 -25.38 -24.00
C ALA A 113 -18.83 -26.75 -23.40
N THR A 114 -19.11 -27.73 -24.25
CA THR A 114 -19.33 -29.13 -23.88
C THR A 114 -18.06 -29.97 -23.99
N ASN A 115 -17.19 -29.64 -24.95
CA ASN A 115 -15.93 -30.34 -25.22
C ASN A 115 -14.73 -29.38 -25.16
N CYS A 116 -13.58 -29.91 -24.75
CA CYS A 116 -12.33 -29.16 -24.78
C CYS A 116 -11.86 -28.89 -26.22
N ARG A 117 -11.39 -27.67 -26.50
CA ARG A 117 -10.85 -27.30 -27.84
C ARG A 117 -9.51 -27.96 -28.16
N LYS A 118 -8.78 -28.46 -27.15
CA LYS A 118 -7.41 -28.96 -27.35
C LYS A 118 -7.40 -30.38 -27.91
N LYS A 119 -6.71 -30.60 -29.03
CA LYS A 119 -6.53 -31.94 -29.64
C LYS A 119 -5.79 -32.91 -28.71
N LYS A 120 -4.84 -32.43 -27.91
CA LYS A 120 -4.02 -33.25 -27.00
C LYS A 120 -4.78 -34.00 -25.90
N CYS A 121 -6.00 -33.58 -25.56
CA CYS A 121 -6.85 -34.27 -24.58
C CYS A 121 -8.02 -34.99 -25.24
N GLY A 122 -7.93 -35.29 -26.55
CA GLY A 122 -8.98 -36.00 -27.29
C GLY A 122 -10.35 -35.32 -27.25
N HIS A 123 -10.39 -33.99 -27.14
CA HIS A 123 -11.64 -33.23 -27.00
C HIS A 123 -12.54 -33.68 -25.82
N THR A 124 -11.93 -34.07 -24.69
CA THR A 124 -12.63 -34.46 -23.46
C THR A 124 -13.79 -33.53 -23.07
N ASN A 125 -14.87 -34.13 -22.56
CA ASN A 125 -16.06 -33.47 -22.01
C ASN A 125 -15.98 -33.26 -20.49
N GLN A 126 -14.88 -33.66 -19.85
CA GLN A 126 -14.64 -33.48 -18.41
C GLN A 126 -14.22 -32.02 -18.11
N LEU A 127 -15.14 -31.09 -18.34
CA LEU A 127 -14.93 -29.65 -18.14
C LEU A 127 -15.36 -29.22 -16.74
N ARG A 128 -14.72 -28.16 -16.22
CA ARG A 128 -15.08 -27.56 -14.95
C ARG A 128 -15.22 -26.03 -15.07
N PRO A 129 -16.16 -25.42 -14.33
CA PRO A 129 -16.24 -23.98 -14.20
C PRO A 129 -14.95 -23.38 -13.65
N LYS A 130 -14.61 -22.17 -14.07
CA LYS A 130 -13.49 -21.42 -13.47
C LYS A 130 -13.86 -21.08 -12.01
N LYS A 131 -12.91 -21.30 -11.08
CA LYS A 131 -13.07 -20.93 -9.67
C LYS A 131 -13.31 -19.42 -9.56
N LYS A 132 -14.35 -19.01 -8.84
CA LYS A 132 -14.63 -17.61 -8.51
C LYS A 132 -13.73 -17.18 -7.34
N LEU A 133 -13.32 -15.91 -7.33
CA LEU A 133 -12.78 -15.32 -6.11
C LEU A 133 -13.93 -15.17 -5.10
N LYS A 134 -13.64 -15.44 -3.83
CA LYS A 134 -14.55 -15.16 -2.71
C LYS A 134 -14.50 -13.67 -2.39
#